data_AF-A0A969ENS3-F1
#
_entry.id   AF-A0A969ENS3-F1
#
_cell.length_a   1.000
_cell.length_b   1.000
_cell.length_c   1.000
_cell.angle_alpha   90.00
_cell.angle_beta   90.00
_cell.angle_gamma   90.00
#
_symmetry.space_group_name_H-M   'P 1'
#
loop_
_entity.id
_entity.type
_entity.pdbx_description
1 polymer ?
#
loop_
_entity_poly.entity_id
_entity_poly.type
_entity_poly.pdbx_seq_one_letter_code
_entity_poly.pdbx_strand_id
1 'polypeptide(L)' 'MGHEIFSYQILKNGNIRIFWEGRCVMTLGGNRAQKLARDLNNAEEGEIQNLLQRVTGNFKRGNERQSLQQ' A
#
# COMPACT_ATOMS: atom_id res chain seq x y z
N MET A 1 3.64 19.53 -13.90
CA MET A 1 4.05 18.13 -14.04
C MET A 1 4.03 17.53 -12.65
N GLY A 2 3.09 16.60 -12.41
CA GLY A 2 2.76 16.10 -11.08
C GLY A 2 3.96 15.38 -10.46
N HIS A 3 4.34 15.81 -9.26
CA HIS A 3 5.33 15.13 -8.46
C HIS A 3 4.71 13.80 -8.02
N GLU A 4 5.31 12.67 -8.40
CA GLU A 4 4.93 11.36 -7.86
C GLU A 4 5.30 11.33 -6.38
N ILE A 5 4.37 11.78 -5.52
CA ILE A 5 4.65 11.97 -4.10
C ILE A 5 4.71 10.63 -3.37
N PHE A 6 3.92 9.64 -3.81
CA PHE A 6 3.93 8.29 -3.26
C PHE A 6 4.51 7.28 -4.25
N SER A 7 5.44 6.48 -3.76
CA SER A 7 6.02 5.33 -4.48
C SER A 7 5.90 4.07 -3.64
N TYR A 8 5.89 2.91 -4.29
CA TYR A 8 5.89 1.63 -3.60
C TYR A 8 6.94 0.69 -4.18
N GLN A 9 7.43 -0.23 -3.34
CA GLN A 9 8.39 -1.24 -3.73
C GLN A 9 8.01 -2.58 -3.13
N ILE A 10 7.83 -3.58 -4.00
CA ILE A 10 7.59 -4.95 -3.59
C ILE A 10 8.94 -5.64 -3.38
N LEU A 11 9.15 -6.18 -2.19
CA LEU A 11 10.34 -6.91 -1.79
C LEU A 11 10.20 -8.40 -2.13
N LYS A 12 11.34 -9.09 -2.26
CA LYS A 12 11.43 -10.51 -2.63
C LYS A 12 10.72 -11.44 -1.65
N ASN A 13 10.59 -11.03 -0.39
CA ASN A 13 9.87 -11.74 0.66
C ASN A 13 8.35 -11.48 0.64
N GLY A 14 7.84 -10.77 -0.37
CA GLY A 14 6.42 -10.42 -0.50
C GLY A 14 6.00 -9.22 0.33
N ASN A 15 6.93 -8.50 0.97
CA ASN A 15 6.63 -7.27 1.70
C ASN A 15 6.52 -6.07 0.74
N ILE A 16 5.73 -5.06 1.08
CA ILE A 16 5.61 -3.82 0.31
C ILE A 16 6.11 -2.66 1.14
N ARG A 17 7.06 -1.89 0.63
CA ARG A 17 7.49 -0.61 1.21
C ARG A 17 6.82 0.52 0.48
N ILE A 18 6.27 1.47 1.22
CA ILE A 18 5.68 2.69 0.70
C ILE A 18 6.58 3.85 1.09
N PHE A 19 6.86 4.69 0.10
CA PHE A 19 7.72 5.85 0.17
C PHE A 19 6.90 7.10 -0.10
N TRP A 20 7.14 8.13 0.68
CA TRP A 20 6.58 9.46 0.49
C TRP A 20 7.76 10.42 0.30
N GLU A 21 7.84 11.07 -0.85
CA GLU A 21 8.97 11.95 -1.24
C GLU A 21 10.35 11.29 -1.03
N GLY A 22 10.47 10.00 -1.39
CA GLY A 22 11.71 9.23 -1.23
C GLY A 22 11.99 8.73 0.20
N ARG A 23 11.14 9.06 1.18
CA ARG A 23 11.26 8.56 2.55
C ARG A 23 10.33 7.37 2.77
N CYS A 24 10.86 6.25 3.26
CA CYS A 24 10.02 5.10 3.62
C CYS A 24 9.14 5.47 4.82
N VAL A 25 7.83 5.60 4.59
CA VAL A 25 6.85 5.94 5.61
C VAL A 25 6.12 4.71 6.16
N MET A 26 6.06 3.64 5.37
CA MET A 26 5.40 2.40 5.80
C MET A 26 6.01 1.15 5.16
N THR A 27 6.01 0.04 5.90
CA THR A 27 6.33 -1.29 5.37
C THR A 27 5.21 -2.25 5.75
N LEU A 28 4.65 -2.94 4.76
CA LEU A 28 3.62 -3.96 4.89
C LEU A 28 4.24 -5.34 4.66
N GLY A 29 3.81 -6.32 5.42
CA GLY A 29 4.21 -7.72 5.23
C GLY A 29 3.05 -8.69 5.37
N GLY A 30 3.28 -9.93 4.95
CA GLY A 30 2.30 -11.02 5.02
C GLY A 30 1.02 -10.72 4.23
N ASN A 31 -0.13 -11.12 4.77
CA ASN A 31 -1.43 -11.01 4.10
C ASN A 31 -1.78 -9.56 3.69
N ARG A 32 -1.34 -8.56 4.46
CA ARG A 32 -1.58 -7.14 4.16
C ARG A 32 -0.86 -6.68 2.89
N ALA A 33 0.40 -7.09 2.75
CA ALA A 33 1.18 -6.81 1.54
C ALA A 33 0.57 -7.52 0.33
N GLN A 34 0.12 -8.76 0.49
CA GLN A 34 -0.57 -9.50 -0.58
C GLN A 34 -1.88 -8.82 -1.02
N LYS A 35 -2.69 -8.36 -0.06
CA LYS A 35 -3.94 -7.63 -0.36
C LYS A 35 -3.66 -6.33 -1.12
N LEU A 36 -2.69 -5.54 -0.67
CA LEU A 36 -2.31 -4.32 -1.36
C LEU A 36 -1.71 -4.59 -2.74
N ALA A 37 -0.88 -5.63 -2.89
CA ALA A 37 -0.33 -6.03 -4.19
C ALA A 37 -1.45 -6.34 -5.20
N ARG A 38 -2.51 -7.03 -4.76
CA ARG A 38 -3.68 -7.33 -5.60
C ARG A 38 -4.43 -6.06 -5.98
N ASP A 39 -4.65 -5.15 -5.04
CA ASP A 39 -5.30 -3.86 -5.30
C ASP A 39 -4.50 -3.04 -6.32
N LEU A 40 -3.18 -2.91 -6.11
CA LEU A 40 -2.27 -2.21 -7.01
C LEU A 40 -2.18 -2.86 -8.39
N ASN A 41 -2.33 -4.19 -8.50
CA ASN A 41 -2.31 -4.89 -9.78
C ASN A 41 -3.58 -4.64 -10.61
N ASN A 42 -4.72 -4.39 -9.94
CA ASN A 42 -5.98 -4.07 -10.61
C ASN A 42 -6.20 -2.55 -10.77
N ALA A 43 -5.36 -1.72 -10.15
CA ALA A 43 -5.49 -0.27 -10.19
C ALA A 43 -4.75 0.33 -11.39
N GLU A 44 -5.36 1.34 -11.99
CA GLU A 44 -4.72 2.18 -13.01
C GLU A 44 -3.79 3.21 -12.36
N GLU A 45 -2.89 3.83 -13.13
CA GLU A 45 -1.87 4.76 -12.62
C GLU A 45 -2.45 5.91 -11.77
N GLY A 46 -3.64 6.40 -12.12
CA GLY A 46 -4.36 7.41 -11.33
C GLY A 46 -4.92 6.87 -10.01
N GLU A 47 -5.35 5.61 -9.98
CA GLU A 47 -5.89 4.95 -8.80
C GLU A 47 -4.79 4.51 -7.83
N ILE A 48 -3.60 4.17 -8.35
CA ILE A 48 -2.44 3.79 -7.54
C ILE A 48 -2.08 4.91 -6.55
N GLN A 49 -2.03 6.17 -6.99
CA GLN A 49 -1.73 7.30 -6.09
C GLN A 49 -2.79 7.46 -4.99
N ASN A 50 -4.08 7.36 -5.34
CA ASN A 50 -5.18 7.39 -4.37
C ASN A 50 -5.09 6.22 -3.37
N LEU A 51 -4.76 5.02 -3.83
CA LEU A 51 -4.55 3.84 -3.00
C LEU A 51 -3.40 4.05 -2.02
N LEU A 52 -2.24 4.49 -2.50
CA LEU A 52 -1.08 4.73 -1.64
C LEU A 52 -1.37 5.84 -0.63
N GLN A 53 -2.06 6.92 -1.02
CA GLN A 53 -2.45 8.00 -0.11
C GLN A 53 -3.45 7.53 0.95
N ARG A 54 -4.46 6.72 0.57
CA ARG A 54 -5.39 6.09 1.52
C ARG A 54 -4.67 5.14 2.47
N VAL A 55 -3.73 4.35 1.95
CA VAL A 55 -3.01 3.36 2.75
C VAL A 55 -1.99 4.02 3.68
N THR A 56 -1.37 5.13 3.28
CA THR A 56 -0.46 5.90 4.16
C THR A 56 -1.20 6.77 5.17
N GLY A 57 -2.38 7.34 4.82
CA GLY A 57 -3.15 8.23 5.69
C GLY A 57 -4.18 7.54 6.60
N ASN A 58 -4.81 6.45 6.14
CA ASN A 58 -5.97 5.83 6.80
C ASN A 58 -5.64 4.54 7.56
N PHE A 59 -4.45 3.95 7.35
CA PHE A 59 -4.08 2.68 7.97
C PHE A 59 -3.88 2.76 9.49
N LYS A 60 -3.72 3.96 10.05
CA LYS A 60 -3.57 4.16 11.51
C LYS A 60 -4.83 3.78 12.31
N ARG A 61 -5.98 3.52 11.68
CA ARG A 61 -7.25 3.13 12.35
C ARG A 61 -7.84 1.77 11.94
N GLY A 62 -7.26 1.07 10.97
CA GLY A 62 -7.87 -0.14 10.39
C GLY A 62 -7.62 -1.46 11.13
N ASN A 63 -7.67 -1.48 12.47
CA ASN A 63 -7.37 -2.69 13.27
C ASN A 63 -8.58 -3.42 13.85
N GLU A 64 -9.78 -3.36 13.27
CA GLU A 64 -10.94 -3.97 13.97
C GLU A 64 -11.80 -4.97 13.21
N ARG A 65 -11.56 -5.34 11.94
CA ARG A 65 -12.28 -6.50 11.36
C ARG A 65 -11.67 -6.96 10.05
N GLN A 66 -11.07 -8.15 10.07
CA GLN A 66 -11.50 -9.24 9.20
C GLN A 66 -11.01 -10.53 9.85
N SER A 67 -11.82 -10.99 10.79
CA SER A 67 -11.93 -12.39 11.18
C SER A 67 -12.04 -13.26 9.93
N LEU A 68 -11.48 -14.46 10.04
CA LEU A 68 -11.70 -15.64 9.21
C LEU A 68 -12.89 -15.53 8.24
N GLN A 69 -12.63 -15.66 6.95
CA GLN A 69 -13.65 -16.15 6.03
C GLN A 69 -13.00 -17.14 5.06
N GLN A 70 -13.25 -18.42 5.40
CA GLN A 70 -13.60 -19.59 4.58
C GLN A 70 -13.10 -19.62 3.13
#